data_AF-W2REI8-F1
#
_entry.id   AF-W2REI8-F1
#
_cell.length_a   1.000
_cell.length_b   1.000
_cell.length_c   1.000
_cell.angle_alpha   90.00
_cell.angle_beta   90.00
_cell.angle_gamma   90.00
#
_symmetry.space_group_name_H-M   'P 1'
#
loop_
_entity.id
_entity.type
_entity.pdbx_description
1 polymer ?
#
loop_
_entity_poly.entity_id
_entity_poly.type
_entity_poly.pdbx_seq_one_letter_code
_entity_poly.pdbx_strand_id
1 'polypeptide(L)'
;MCILRIDGFDKLYRLDLIDRDLEPQFDALVETFEKLDVARRTKFVFQLTIWKNHKSELNLLEYHRGLSYRFEKVHYCIGFCAEIPSEVCRFTSVSG
;
A
#
# COMPACT_ATOMS: atom_id res chain seq x y z
N MET A 1 -6.92 0.96 -4.54
CA MET A 1 -5.72 1.30 -3.76
C MET A 1 -4.59 1.53 -4.73
N CYS A 2 -3.91 2.67 -4.63
CA CYS A 2 -2.77 3.01 -5.49
C CYS A 2 -1.46 2.50 -4.90
N ILE A 3 -0.61 1.89 -5.72
CA ILE A 3 0.69 1.35 -5.27
C ILE A 3 1.68 2.48 -5.04
N LEU A 4 2.10 2.69 -3.79
CA LEU A 4 3.16 3.64 -3.45
C LEU A 4 4.55 3.00 -3.56
N ARG A 5 4.71 1.78 -3.04
CA ARG A 5 5.99 1.08 -3.00
C ARG A 5 5.81 -0.44 -3.07
N ILE A 6 6.80 -1.11 -3.64
CA ILE A 6 6.88 -2.57 -3.76
C ILE A 6 8.23 -3.00 -3.22
N ASP A 7 8.22 -3.73 -2.10
CA ASP A 7 9.42 -4.30 -1.50
C ASP A 7 9.38 -5.84 -1.67
N GLY A 8 10.44 -6.41 -2.24
CA GLY A 8 10.60 -7.85 -2.39
C GLY A 8 11.50 -8.45 -1.30
N PHE A 9 11.01 -9.49 -0.62
CA PHE A 9 11.77 -10.26 0.37
C PHE A 9 11.79 -11.74 -0.02
N ASP A 10 12.62 -12.55 0.63
CA ASP A 10 12.78 -13.97 0.28
C ASP A 10 11.46 -14.75 0.25
N LYS A 11 10.58 -14.52 1.23
CA LYS A 11 9.33 -15.28 1.43
C LYS A 11 8.06 -14.51 1.06
N LEU A 12 8.15 -13.21 0.81
CA LEU A 12 6.97 -12.37 0.60
C LEU A 12 7.30 -11.15 -0.26
N TYR A 13 6.27 -10.56 -0.83
CA TYR A 13 6.24 -9.19 -1.31
C TYR A 13 5.46 -8.34 -0.32
N ARG A 14 5.89 -7.09 -0.14
CA ARG A 14 5.16 -6.09 0.62
C ARG A 14 4.84 -4.92 -0.29
N LEU A 15 3.55 -4.57 -0.35
CA LEU A 15 3.07 -3.41 -1.06
C LEU A 15 2.65 -2.37 -0.03
N ASP A 16 3.22 -1.16 -0.14
CA ASP A 16 2.68 0.01 0.55
C ASP A 16 1.69 0.69 -0.40
N LEU A 17 0.49 0.94 0.10
CA LEU A 17 -0.64 1.40 -0.67
C LEU A 17 -1.20 2.70 -0.08
N ILE A 18 -1.67 3.58 -0.95
CA ILE A 18 -2.47 4.74 -0.57
C ILE A 18 -3.90 4.58 -1.10
N ASP A 19 -4.82 5.38 -0.56
CA ASP A 19 -6.17 5.44 -1.10
C ASP A 19 -6.14 5.84 -2.59
N ARG A 20 -7.10 5.32 -3.37
CA ARG A 20 -7.26 5.70 -4.76
C ARG A 20 -7.50 7.21 -4.89
N ASP A 21 -8.21 7.83 -3.96
CA ASP A 21 -8.52 9.26 -4.02
C ASP A 21 -7.26 10.15 -3.88
N LEU A 22 -6.15 9.58 -3.41
CA LEU A 22 -4.86 10.22 -3.27
C LEU A 22 -3.94 10.03 -4.49
N GLU A 23 -4.33 9.21 -5.47
CA GLU A 23 -3.58 8.96 -6.71
C GLU A 23 -3.26 10.25 -7.50
N PRO A 24 -4.14 11.26 -7.60
CA PRO A 24 -3.79 12.52 -8.27
C PRO A 24 -2.64 13.30 -7.61
N GLN A 25 -2.37 13.02 -6.32
CA GLN A 25 -1.31 13.67 -5.53
C GLN A 25 -0.09 12.76 -5.35
N PHE A 26 0.01 11.71 -6.15
CA PHE A 26 0.98 10.64 -5.99
C PHE A 26 2.42 11.13 -5.81
N ASP A 27 2.90 11.99 -6.71
CA ASP A 27 4.29 12.44 -6.70
C ASP A 27 4.63 13.24 -5.43
N ALA A 28 3.73 14.14 -4.99
CA ALA A 28 3.90 14.90 -3.76
C ALA A 28 3.89 14.00 -2.51
N LEU A 29 3.06 12.96 -2.52
CA LEU A 29 2.99 11.98 -1.43
C LEU A 29 4.24 11.12 -1.36
N VAL A 30 4.79 10.68 -2.49
CA VAL A 30 6.08 9.97 -2.53
C VAL A 30 7.18 10.82 -1.93
N GLU A 31 7.31 12.08 -2.36
CA GLU A 31 8.37 12.95 -1.85
C GLU A 31 8.28 13.14 -0.34
N THR A 32 7.06 13.27 0.18
CA THR A 32 6.80 13.39 1.61
C THR A 32 7.13 12.08 2.32
N PHE A 33 6.66 10.95 1.78
CA PHE A 33 6.85 9.62 2.33
C PHE A 33 8.34 9.24 2.45
N GLU A 34 9.15 9.55 1.43
CA GLU A 34 10.58 9.24 1.45
C GLU A 34 11.37 10.07 2.48
N LYS A 35 10.86 11.24 2.87
CA LYS A 35 11.46 12.06 3.93
C LYS A 35 11.10 11.58 5.33
N LEU A 36 10.09 10.72 5.48
CA LEU A 36 9.69 10.16 6.77
C LEU A 36 10.64 9.05 7.21
N ASP A 37 10.86 8.94 8.53
CA ASP A 37 11.50 7.76 9.11
C ASP A 37 10.59 6.52 9.00
N VAL A 38 11.19 5.34 9.07
CA VAL A 38 10.50 4.05 8.86
C VAL A 38 9.29 3.87 9.80
N ALA A 39 9.37 4.33 11.06
CA ALA A 39 8.30 4.17 12.02
C ALA A 39 7.11 5.10 11.74
N ARG A 40 7.35 6.23 11.05
CA ARG A 40 6.29 7.13 10.59
C ARG A 40 5.68 6.68 9.28
N ARG A 41 6.46 6.11 8.36
CA ARG A 41 5.98 5.62 7.06
C ARG A 41 4.82 4.63 7.20
N THR A 42 4.94 3.68 8.13
CA THR A 42 3.90 2.67 8.36
C THR A 42 2.57 3.28 8.82
N LYS A 43 2.55 4.51 9.35
CA LYS A 43 1.35 5.24 9.78
C LYS A 43 0.64 6.04 8.67
N PHE A 44 1.21 6.05 7.47
CA PHE A 44 0.73 6.83 6.32
C PHE A 44 0.16 5.96 5.20
N VAL A 45 0.37 4.65 5.28
CA VAL A 45 0.06 3.71 4.19
C VAL A 45 -0.70 2.50 4.70
N PHE A 46 -1.44 1.87 3.80
CA PHE A 46 -1.90 0.51 3.99
C PHE A 46 -0.79 -0.45 3.58
N GLN A 47 -0.57 -1.51 4.35
CA GLN A 47 0.39 -2.54 4.00
C GLN A 47 -0.32 -3.82 3.60
N LEU A 48 -0.04 -4.27 2.37
CA LEU A 48 -0.46 -5.57 1.86
C LEU A 48 0.76 -6.49 1.78
N THR A 49 0.68 -7.63 2.46
CA THR A 49 1.71 -8.67 2.39
C THR A 49 1.21 -9.81 1.51
N ILE A 50 1.99 -10.16 0.49
CA ILE A 50 1.73 -11.26 -0.43
C ILE A 50 2.79 -12.33 -0.20
N TRP A 51 2.40 -13.47 0.37
CA TRP A 51 3.32 -14.59 0.58
C TRP A 51 3.64 -15.25 -0.76
N LYS A 52 4.92 -15.49 -0.98
CA LYS A 52 5.40 -16.22 -2.16
C LYS A 52 4.98 -17.68 -2.05
N ASN A 53 4.61 -18.25 -3.18
CA ASN A 53 4.46 -19.68 -3.35
C ASN A 53 5.84 -20.36 -3.22
N HIS A 54 5.85 -21.60 -2.73
CA HIS A 54 7.04 -22.46 -2.72
C HIS A 54 7.57 -22.73 -4.14
N LYS A 55 6.68 -22.74 -5.13
CA LYS A 55 7.01 -22.83 -6.56
C LYS A 55 7.35 -21.45 -7.10
N SER A 56 8.63 -21.19 -7.33
CA SER A 56 9.14 -19.88 -7.75
C SER A 56 8.55 -19.36 -9.06
N GLU A 57 8.21 -20.28 -9.98
CA GLU A 57 7.61 -19.97 -11.27
C GLU A 57 6.20 -19.36 -11.17
N LEU A 58 5.51 -19.55 -10.04
CA LEU A 58 4.21 -18.97 -9.77
C LEU A 58 4.28 -17.59 -9.09
N ASN A 59 5.49 -17.13 -8.72
CA ASN A 59 5.70 -15.86 -8.01
C ASN A 59 5.84 -14.68 -8.97
N LEU A 60 4.89 -14.54 -9.89
CA LEU A 60 4.83 -13.41 -10.81
C LEU A 60 4.09 -12.24 -10.15
N LEU A 61 4.73 -11.07 -10.08
CA LEU A 61 4.15 -9.86 -9.49
C LEU A 61 4.20 -8.71 -10.50
N GLU A 62 3.06 -8.42 -11.15
CA GLU A 62 2.93 -7.41 -12.22
C GLU A 62 2.22 -6.15 -11.72
N TYR A 63 2.63 -5.64 -10.56
CA TYR A 63 2.13 -4.36 -10.04
C TYR A 63 3.08 -3.23 -10.38
N HIS A 64 2.51 -2.07 -10.69
CA HIS A 64 3.28 -0.87 -11.00
C HIS A 64 2.95 0.24 -10.01
N ARG A 65 4.01 0.91 -9.58
CA ARG A 65 3.92 2.10 -8.73
C ARG A 65 3.14 3.21 -9.44
N GLY A 66 2.30 3.93 -8.69
CA GLY A 66 1.47 5.02 -9.20
C GLY A 66 0.15 4.58 -9.84
N LEU A 67 -0.09 3.27 -10.01
CA LEU A 67 -1.34 2.75 -10.54
C LEU A 67 -2.26 2.24 -9.42
N SER A 68 -3.56 2.45 -9.61
CA SER A 68 -4.59 1.87 -8.76
C SER A 68 -4.99 0.46 -9.17
N TYR A 69 -5.06 -0.42 -8.18
CA TYR A 69 -5.56 -1.77 -8.32
C TYR A 69 -6.72 -2.02 -7.34
N ARG A 70 -7.60 -2.93 -7.75
CA ARG A 70 -8.57 -3.58 -6.87
C ARG A 70 -7.98 -4.93 -6.44
N PHE A 71 -7.87 -5.13 -5.14
CA PHE A 71 -7.43 -6.40 -4.58
C PHE A 71 -8.66 -7.19 -4.13
N GLU A 72 -8.78 -8.42 -4.57
CA GLU A 72 -9.87 -9.33 -4.20
C GLU A 72 -9.31 -10.51 -3.40
N LYS A 73 -10.16 -11.11 -2.54
CA LYS A 73 -9.80 -12.26 -1.69
C LYS A 73 -8.60 -11.99 -0.76
N VAL A 74 -8.45 -10.74 -0.31
CA VAL A 74 -7.42 -10.33 0.65
C VAL A 74 -7.79 -10.87 2.03
N HIS A 75 -6.90 -11.66 2.64
CA HIS A 75 -7.14 -12.21 3.97
C HIS A 75 -7.07 -11.14 5.07
N TYR A 76 -6.05 -10.28 5.00
CA TYR A 76 -5.93 -9.10 5.87
C TYR A 76 -5.18 -7.98 5.15
N CYS A 77 -5.55 -6.74 5.45
CA CYS A 77 -4.86 -5.52 5.06
C CYS A 77 -4.73 -4.67 6.31
N ILE A 78 -3.51 -4.21 6.65
CA ILE A 78 -3.29 -3.41 7.85
C ILE A 78 -3.21 -1.95 7.42
N GLY A 79 -4.19 -1.16 7.85
CA GLY A 79 -4.17 0.30 7.74
C GLY A 79 -3.75 0.92 9.05
N PHE A 80 -2.88 1.91 8.99
CA PHE A 80 -2.59 2.78 10.12
C PHE A 80 -2.88 4.21 9.69
N CYS A 81 -3.71 4.91 10.46
CA CYS A 81 -3.98 6.32 10.27
C CYS A 81 -3.44 7.05 11.50
N ALA A 82 -2.30 7.72 11.37
CA ALA A 82 -2.01 8.81 12.30
C ALA A 82 -2.84 10.01 11.85
N GLU A 83 -3.48 10.72 12.80
CA GLU A 83 -4.23 11.95 12.54
C GLU A 83 -3.36 12.96 11.77
N ILE A 84 -3.56 13.02 10.46
CA ILE A 84 -3.24 14.16 9.61
C ILE A 84 -4.46 15.10 9.70
N PRO A 85 -4.32 16.43 9.68
CA PRO A 85 -5.43 17.36 9.90
C PRO A 85 -6.69 16.97 9.12
N SER A 86 -7.81 17.07 9.83
CA SER A 86 -9.11 16.41 9.69
C SER A 86 -9.90 16.56 8.37
N GLU A 87 -9.26 16.84 7.24
CA GLU A 87 -9.96 17.12 5.97
C GLU A 87 -9.74 16.08 4.87
N VAL A 88 -8.77 15.16 5.00
CA VAL A 88 -8.32 14.34 3.85
C VAL A 88 -8.69 12.85 3.94
N CYS A 89 -9.03 12.31 5.10
CA CYS A 89 -9.25 10.87 5.24
C CYS A 89 -10.68 10.54 5.70
N ARG A 90 -11.57 10.26 4.74
CA ARG A 90 -12.82 9.53 4.99
C ARG A 90 -12.66 8.10 4.51
N PHE A 91 -12.68 7.15 5.43
CA PHE A 91 -12.58 5.73 5.12
C PHE A 91 -13.98 5.10 5.05
N THR A 92 -14.34 4.54 3.89
CA THR A 92 -15.43 3.57 3.77
C THR A 92 -14.84 2.18 3.69
N SER A 93 -14.84 1.45 4.80
CA SER A 93 -14.67 0.00 4.77
C SER A 93 -15.89 -0.61 4.12
N VAL A 94 -15.78 -1.06 2.87
CA VAL A 94 -16.81 -1.92 2.26
C VAL A 94 -16.50 -3.35 2.67
N SER A 95 -17.02 -3.76 3.83
CA SER A 95 -17.14 -5.15 4.20
C SER A 95 -18.23 -5.79 3.34
N GLY A 96 -17.85 -6.75 2.50
CA GLY A 96 -18.76 -7.67 1.81
C GLY A 96 -18.75 -9.03 2.49
#